data_AF-A0A7D5N5L0-F1
#
_entry.id   AF-A0A7D5N5L0-F1
#
_cell.length_a   1.000
_cell.length_b   1.000
_cell.length_c   1.000
_cell.angle_alpha   90.00
_cell.angle_beta   90.00
_cell.angle_gamma   90.00
#
_symmetry.space_group_name_H-M   'P 1'
#
loop_
_entity.id
_entity.type
_entity.pdbx_description
1 polymer ?
#
loop_
_entity_poly.entity_id
_entity_poly.type
_entity_poly.pdbx_seq_one_letter_code
_entity_poly.pdbx_strand_id
1 'polypeptide(L)'
;MYSTYYGGSGYDVPNNLVVNAAGELAVTGSTSSSNLPVTVGAYDNTLGGTTDAYVVRFNATATALLGATYVGGSQSDAQNTWNLSPNYGDGNRGEIYYDGNSDVVVAVSTQSSDFPTTPGAYQTTFGGGTQDGCFFKLDGTCSNLIFQYLSGRFRG
;
A
#
# COMPACT_ATOMS: atom_id res chain seq x y z
N MET A 1 -17.51 -5.69 18.19
CA MET A 1 -16.07 -5.72 18.52
C MET A 1 -15.50 -6.97 17.90
N TYR A 2 -14.38 -6.83 17.17
CA TYR A 2 -13.69 -7.93 16.51
C TYR A 2 -12.18 -7.80 16.73
N SER A 3 -11.46 -8.90 16.51
CA SER A 3 -10.00 -8.94 16.42
C SER A 3 -9.66 -10.07 15.46
N THR A 4 -8.68 -9.85 14.57
CA THR A 4 -8.25 -10.85 13.59
C THR A 4 -6.78 -10.63 13.24
N TYR A 5 -6.16 -11.66 12.66
CA TYR A 5 -4.84 -11.55 12.04
C TYR A 5 -5.00 -11.31 10.53
N TYR A 6 -4.06 -10.57 9.95
CA TYR A 6 -3.89 -10.44 8.52
C TYR A 6 -2.40 -10.39 8.21
N GLY A 7 -1.91 -11.41 7.50
CA GLY A 7 -0.49 -11.62 7.26
C GLY A 7 -0.24 -12.97 6.59
N GLY A 8 1.01 -13.20 6.20
CA GLY A 8 1.48 -14.39 5.52
C GLY A 8 2.72 -14.99 6.19
N SER A 9 3.65 -15.48 5.37
CA SER A 9 4.85 -16.21 5.82
C SER A 9 6.04 -15.32 6.20
N GLY A 10 5.99 -14.04 5.86
CA GLY A 10 7.04 -13.05 6.10
C GLY A 10 6.68 -12.02 7.16
N TYR A 11 7.29 -10.83 7.06
CA TYR A 11 6.97 -9.68 7.91
C TYR A 11 5.85 -8.86 7.28
N ASP A 12 4.77 -8.65 8.05
CA ASP A 12 3.62 -7.86 7.62
C ASP A 12 3.38 -6.75 8.65
N VAL A 13 3.65 -5.52 8.25
CA VAL A 13 3.61 -4.36 9.14
C VAL A 13 2.47 -3.46 8.70
N PRO A 14 1.37 -3.34 9.46
CA PRO A 14 0.35 -2.33 9.20
C PRO A 14 0.93 -0.95 9.54
N ASN A 15 0.83 0.00 8.61
CA ASN A 15 1.32 1.36 8.83
C ASN A 15 0.21 2.34 9.19
N ASN A 16 -0.96 2.19 8.57
CA ASN A 16 -2.09 3.09 8.78
C ASN A 16 -3.41 2.36 8.48
N LEU A 17 -4.50 2.87 9.07
CA LEU A 17 -5.85 2.36 8.89
C LEU A 17 -6.88 3.49 8.90
N VAL A 18 -8.01 3.23 8.24
CA VAL A 18 -9.14 4.15 8.16
C VAL A 18 -10.45 3.35 8.12
N VAL A 19 -11.52 3.92 8.70
CA VAL A 19 -12.86 3.31 8.72
C VAL A 19 -13.84 4.25 8.02
N ASN A 20 -14.67 3.72 7.13
CA ASN A 20 -15.72 4.50 6.46
C ASN A 20 -17.04 4.54 7.27
N ALA A 21 -18.05 5.24 6.74
CA ALA A 21 -19.37 5.36 7.38
C ALA A 21 -20.13 4.02 7.50
N ALA A 22 -19.79 3.01 6.69
CA ALA A 22 -20.35 1.67 6.78
C ALA A 22 -19.67 0.79 7.85
N GLY A 23 -18.63 1.30 8.51
CA GLY A 23 -17.85 0.56 9.51
C GLY A 23 -16.79 -0.36 8.92
N GLU A 24 -16.49 -0.23 7.63
CA GLU A 24 -15.53 -1.07 6.92
C GLU A 24 -14.11 -0.51 7.09
N LEU A 25 -13.23 -1.35 7.57
CA LEU A 25 -11.83 -1.03 7.85
C LEU A 25 -10.99 -1.23 6.60
N ALA A 26 -10.25 -0.22 6.18
CA ALA A 26 -9.15 -0.35 5.23
C ALA A 26 -7.82 -0.14 5.95
N VAL A 27 -6.82 -0.95 5.59
CA VAL A 27 -5.47 -0.91 6.14
C VAL A 27 -4.48 -0.87 4.99
N THR A 28 -3.45 -0.05 5.12
CA THR A 28 -2.26 -0.12 4.27
C THR A 28 -1.06 -0.49 5.11
N GLY A 29 -0.14 -1.22 4.52
CA GLY A 29 1.11 -1.58 5.18
C GLY A 29 2.17 -2.02 4.19
N SER A 30 3.29 -2.50 4.72
CA SER A 30 4.33 -3.18 3.95
C SER A 30 4.35 -4.66 4.28
N THR A 31 4.61 -5.50 3.28
CA THR A 31 4.68 -6.95 3.45
C THR A 31 5.91 -7.52 2.76
N SER A 32 6.57 -8.50 3.39
CA SER A 32 7.54 -9.39 2.73
C SER A 32 6.96 -10.79 2.51
N SER A 33 5.66 -10.97 2.73
CA SER A 33 4.97 -12.25 2.57
C SER A 33 4.57 -12.42 1.11
N SER A 34 4.95 -13.55 0.49
CA SER A 34 4.51 -13.91 -0.87
C SER A 34 3.13 -14.57 -0.92
N ASN A 35 2.46 -14.68 0.23
CA ASN A 35 1.22 -15.42 0.40
C ASN A 35 0.21 -14.69 1.31
N LEU A 36 0.10 -13.36 1.21
CA LEU A 36 -0.98 -12.62 1.85
C LEU A 36 -2.34 -13.12 1.35
N PRO A 37 -3.38 -13.16 2.21
CA PRO A 37 -4.74 -13.37 1.77
C PRO A 37 -5.19 -12.23 0.84
N VAL A 38 -5.30 -12.49 -0.46
CA VAL A 38 -5.80 -11.53 -1.47
C VAL A 38 -7.20 -11.90 -1.96
N THR A 39 -7.94 -10.93 -2.48
CA THR A 39 -9.27 -11.18 -3.06
C THR A 39 -9.16 -11.69 -4.50
N VAL A 40 -10.17 -12.44 -4.96
CA VAL A 40 -10.29 -12.78 -6.38
C VAL A 40 -10.41 -11.49 -7.20
N GLY A 41 -9.60 -11.36 -8.24
CA GLY A 41 -9.55 -10.13 -9.05
C GLY A 41 -8.84 -8.97 -8.35
N ALA A 42 -7.98 -9.24 -7.36
CA ALA A 42 -7.03 -8.26 -6.85
C ALA A 42 -6.21 -7.64 -7.98
N TYR A 43 -5.83 -6.38 -7.81
CA TYR A 43 -4.98 -5.65 -8.75
C TYR A 43 -3.65 -6.38 -8.99
N ASP A 44 -3.00 -6.82 -7.92
CA ASP A 44 -1.86 -7.71 -7.91
C ASP A 44 -2.02 -8.76 -6.80
N ASN A 45 -1.71 -10.00 -7.12
CA ASN A 45 -1.77 -11.15 -6.22
C ASN A 45 -0.39 -11.75 -5.92
N THR A 46 0.68 -11.08 -6.34
CA THR A 46 2.06 -11.49 -6.14
C THR A 46 2.87 -10.39 -5.48
N LEU A 47 3.88 -10.82 -4.71
CA LEU A 47 4.93 -9.94 -4.21
C LEU A 47 5.94 -9.73 -5.35
N GLY A 48 6.15 -8.48 -5.77
CA GLY A 48 7.06 -8.11 -6.85
C GLY A 48 8.52 -8.02 -6.41
N GLY A 49 8.77 -7.44 -5.23
CA GLY A 49 10.11 -7.21 -4.71
C GLY A 49 10.43 -7.95 -3.41
N THR A 50 11.37 -7.41 -2.63
CA THR A 50 11.63 -7.90 -1.27
C THR A 50 10.53 -7.51 -0.29
N THR A 51 9.91 -6.36 -0.53
CA THR A 51 8.73 -5.90 0.20
C THR A 51 7.85 -5.06 -0.71
N ASP A 52 6.54 -5.26 -0.65
CA ASP A 52 5.59 -4.41 -1.36
C ASP A 52 4.68 -3.68 -0.38
N ALA A 53 4.00 -2.64 -0.85
CA ALA A 53 2.82 -2.17 -0.15
C ALA A 53 1.72 -3.24 -0.28
N TYR A 54 0.86 -3.34 0.73
CA TYR A 54 -0.43 -4.02 0.60
C TYR A 54 -1.55 -3.07 1.00
N VAL A 55 -2.71 -3.30 0.40
CA VAL A 55 -3.97 -2.67 0.82
C VAL A 55 -4.98 -3.78 1.05
N VAL A 56 -5.64 -3.73 2.20
CA VAL A 56 -6.72 -4.66 2.57
C VAL A 56 -7.91 -3.89 3.09
N ARG A 57 -9.11 -4.34 2.72
CA ARG A 57 -10.39 -3.83 3.19
C ARG A 57 -11.25 -4.97 3.71
N PHE A 58 -11.77 -4.81 4.91
CA PHE A 58 -12.64 -5.75 5.58
C PHE A 58 -14.10 -5.30 5.51
N ASN A 59 -15.03 -6.25 5.55
CA ASN A 59 -16.42 -5.93 5.87
C ASN A 59 -16.53 -5.39 7.31
N ALA A 60 -17.68 -4.79 7.65
CA ALA A 60 -17.87 -4.12 8.95
C ALA A 60 -17.67 -5.02 10.18
N THR A 61 -17.76 -6.34 10.02
CA THR A 61 -17.56 -7.33 11.06
C THR A 61 -16.18 -7.99 11.06
N ALA A 62 -15.30 -7.62 10.11
CA ALA A 62 -14.00 -8.22 9.86
C ALA A 62 -14.02 -9.75 9.68
N THR A 63 -15.12 -10.28 9.12
CA THR A 63 -15.30 -11.71 8.83
C THR A 63 -15.00 -12.06 7.38
N ALA A 64 -14.85 -11.06 6.50
CA ALA A 64 -14.53 -11.25 5.09
C ALA A 64 -13.73 -10.05 4.55
N LEU A 65 -12.94 -10.32 3.50
CA LEU A 65 -12.26 -9.30 2.71
C LEU A 65 -13.21 -8.77 1.62
N LEU A 66 -13.31 -7.45 1.52
CA LEU A 66 -13.99 -6.76 0.42
C LEU A 66 -13.03 -6.41 -0.72
N GLY A 67 -11.75 -6.26 -0.39
CA GLY A 67 -10.66 -6.03 -1.34
C GLY A 67 -9.33 -6.30 -0.65
N ALA A 68 -8.38 -6.93 -1.34
CA ALA A 68 -7.04 -7.15 -0.81
C ALA A 68 -6.05 -7.38 -1.96
N THR A 69 -4.95 -6.62 -1.98
CA THR A 69 -3.97 -6.62 -3.08
C THR A 69 -2.57 -6.29 -2.59
N TYR A 70 -1.58 -6.70 -3.38
CA TYR A 70 -0.23 -6.11 -3.37
C TYR A 70 -0.20 -4.85 -4.24
N VAL A 71 0.75 -3.95 -3.97
CA VAL A 71 1.10 -2.80 -4.81
C VAL A 71 2.61 -2.54 -4.67
N GLY A 72 3.38 -2.88 -5.69
CA GLY A 72 4.84 -2.74 -5.69
C GLY A 72 5.45 -3.08 -7.04
N GLY A 73 6.75 -2.84 -7.15
CA GLY A 73 7.59 -3.21 -8.29
C GLY A 73 8.67 -4.21 -7.89
N SER A 74 9.80 -4.19 -8.59
CA SER A 74 10.87 -5.19 -8.44
C SER A 74 11.78 -5.02 -7.21
N GLN A 75 11.66 -3.92 -6.46
CA GLN A 75 12.48 -3.61 -5.29
C GLN A 75 11.62 -3.39 -4.04
N SER A 76 12.21 -2.87 -2.95
CA SER A 76 11.47 -2.60 -1.71
C SER A 76 10.59 -1.36 -1.81
N ASP A 77 9.29 -1.57 -1.60
CA ASP A 77 8.25 -0.54 -1.54
C ASP A 77 7.58 -0.49 -0.16
N ALA A 78 6.95 0.65 0.15
CA ALA A 78 6.40 0.99 1.47
C ALA A 78 7.41 0.94 2.64
N GLN A 79 8.71 0.98 2.33
CA GLN A 79 9.79 1.06 3.29
C GLN A 79 10.68 2.28 2.99
N ASN A 80 11.11 2.98 4.04
CA ASN A 80 12.07 4.06 3.93
C ASN A 80 13.50 3.52 4.01
N THR A 81 14.40 4.06 3.19
CA THR A 81 15.81 3.65 3.11
C THR A 81 16.66 4.18 4.28
N TRP A 82 16.15 5.15 5.04
CA TRP A 82 16.88 5.76 6.14
C TRP A 82 16.44 5.18 7.47
N ASN A 83 17.40 4.93 8.37
CA ASN A 83 17.13 4.51 9.74
C ASN A 83 16.45 5.66 10.51
N LEU A 84 15.14 5.81 10.32
CA LEU A 84 14.28 6.73 11.05
C LEU A 84 13.91 6.19 12.44
N SER A 85 14.42 5.01 12.83
CA SER A 85 14.17 4.38 14.13
C SER A 85 14.39 5.29 15.34
N PRO A 86 15.34 6.26 15.36
CA PRO A 86 15.48 7.15 16.51
C PRO A 86 14.23 7.97 16.83
N ASN A 87 13.41 8.27 15.81
CA ASN A 87 12.25 9.17 15.94
C ASN A 87 10.90 8.49 15.69
N TYR A 88 10.87 7.37 14.96
CA TYR A 88 9.62 6.78 14.47
C TYR A 88 9.39 5.31 14.86
N GLY A 89 10.34 4.63 15.51
CA GLY A 89 10.16 3.26 16.00
C GLY A 89 10.24 2.16 14.94
N ASP A 90 10.05 2.47 13.65
CA ASP A 90 10.29 1.57 12.52
C ASP A 90 10.72 2.33 11.22
N GLY A 91 10.92 1.58 10.13
CA GLY A 91 11.27 2.11 8.81
C GLY A 91 10.11 2.18 7.83
N ASN A 92 8.89 1.78 8.23
CA ASN A 92 7.78 1.50 7.34
C ASN A 92 6.75 2.62 7.44
N ARG A 93 6.43 3.29 6.33
CA ARG A 93 5.51 4.43 6.37
C ARG A 93 4.54 4.41 5.22
N GLY A 94 3.27 4.52 5.56
CA GLY A 94 2.18 4.69 4.62
C GLY A 94 1.04 5.48 5.25
N GLU A 95 0.27 6.16 4.41
CA GLU A 95 -0.97 6.83 4.78
C GLU A 95 -2.10 6.28 3.91
N ILE A 96 -3.30 6.15 4.47
CA ILE A 96 -4.48 5.72 3.73
C ILE A 96 -5.69 6.58 4.12
N TYR A 97 -6.46 6.98 3.12
CA TYR A 97 -7.70 7.74 3.30
C TYR A 97 -8.77 7.26 2.33
N TYR A 98 -10.02 7.20 2.79
CA TYR A 98 -11.15 7.06 1.87
C TYR A 98 -11.39 8.37 1.11
N ASP A 99 -11.76 8.27 -0.16
CA ASP A 99 -12.06 9.42 -1.02
C ASP A 99 -13.45 10.05 -0.78
N GLY A 100 -14.22 9.51 0.17
CA GLY A 100 -15.61 9.87 0.45
C GLY A 100 -16.60 8.73 0.21
N ASN A 101 -16.20 7.66 -0.49
CA ASN A 101 -16.99 6.45 -0.68
C ASN A 101 -16.26 5.19 -0.20
N SER A 102 -15.86 4.33 -1.13
CA SER A 102 -15.22 3.02 -0.89
C SER A 102 -13.80 2.96 -1.43
N ASP A 103 -13.44 3.86 -2.35
CA ASP A 103 -12.10 3.91 -2.92
C ASP A 103 -11.13 4.50 -1.91
N VAL A 104 -9.86 4.11 -2.03
CA VAL A 104 -8.82 4.52 -1.09
C VAL A 104 -7.68 5.19 -1.82
N VAL A 105 -7.21 6.30 -1.26
CA VAL A 105 -5.97 6.97 -1.64
C VAL A 105 -4.90 6.57 -0.64
N VAL A 106 -3.77 6.12 -1.15
CA VAL A 106 -2.64 5.63 -0.37
C VAL A 106 -1.39 6.41 -0.75
N ALA A 107 -0.58 6.77 0.25
CA ALA A 107 0.74 7.35 0.05
C ALA A 107 1.80 6.49 0.71
N VAL A 108 2.86 6.12 -0.01
CA VAL A 108 3.99 5.29 0.44
C VAL A 108 5.28 5.76 -0.22
N SER A 109 6.39 5.07 0.02
CA SER A 109 7.63 5.23 -0.75
C SER A 109 7.87 4.03 -1.67
N THR A 110 8.65 4.25 -2.73
CA THR A 110 9.15 3.19 -3.61
C THR A 110 10.65 3.30 -3.80
N GLN A 111 11.32 2.15 -3.93
CA GLN A 111 12.69 2.05 -4.45
C GLN A 111 12.69 1.45 -5.87
N SER A 112 11.52 1.02 -6.34
CA SER A 112 11.30 0.33 -7.60
C SER A 112 11.24 1.30 -8.77
N SER A 113 12.07 1.06 -9.78
CA SER A 113 12.01 1.82 -11.05
C SER A 113 10.77 1.51 -11.88
N ASP A 114 10.13 0.40 -11.56
CA ASP A 114 8.96 -0.21 -12.20
C ASP A 114 7.76 -0.27 -11.25
N PHE A 115 7.71 0.59 -10.22
CA PHE A 115 6.49 0.74 -9.43
C PHE A 115 5.30 1.02 -10.36
N PRO A 116 4.14 0.36 -10.16
CA PRO A 116 3.05 0.43 -11.12
C PRO A 116 2.62 1.87 -11.38
N THR A 117 2.31 2.21 -12.65
CA THR A 117 1.79 3.54 -13.03
C THR A 117 0.61 3.49 -13.99
N THR A 118 -0.27 4.50 -13.92
CA THR A 118 -1.38 4.68 -14.87
C THR A 118 -0.96 5.62 -16.02
N PRO A 119 -1.41 5.37 -17.27
CA PRO A 119 -1.21 6.31 -18.38
C PRO A 119 -1.72 7.72 -18.04
N GLY A 120 -0.91 8.74 -18.35
CA GLY A 120 -1.26 10.15 -18.09
C GLY A 120 -1.03 10.61 -16.65
N ALA A 121 -0.47 9.77 -15.76
CA ALA A 121 0.02 10.23 -14.47
C ALA A 121 1.12 11.29 -14.63
N TYR A 122 1.25 12.19 -13.65
CA TYR A 122 2.20 13.31 -13.69
C TYR A 122 3.65 12.86 -13.88
N GLN A 123 4.05 11.82 -13.15
CA GLN A 123 5.36 11.21 -13.24
C GLN A 123 5.17 9.68 -13.28
N THR A 124 5.56 9.07 -14.40
CA THR A 124 5.41 7.64 -14.68
C THR A 124 6.72 6.87 -14.62
N THR A 125 7.81 7.55 -14.23
CA THR A 125 9.14 6.96 -14.12
C THR A 125 9.76 7.39 -12.81
N PHE A 126 10.52 6.49 -12.19
CA PHE A 126 11.30 6.78 -11.00
C PHE A 126 12.22 7.99 -11.23
N GLY A 127 12.13 8.97 -10.35
CA GLY A 127 12.79 10.27 -10.39
C GLY A 127 14.25 10.25 -9.96
N GLY A 128 14.71 9.13 -9.42
CA GLY A 128 16.11 8.88 -9.05
C GLY A 128 16.37 9.01 -7.55
N GLY A 129 17.64 8.94 -7.15
CA GLY A 129 18.01 8.84 -5.73
C GLY A 129 17.79 7.43 -5.18
N THR A 130 17.59 7.30 -3.87
CA THR A 130 17.40 5.99 -3.21
C THR A 130 15.94 5.58 -3.06
N GLN A 131 15.02 6.54 -3.01
CA GLN A 131 13.57 6.30 -2.98
C GLN A 131 12.81 7.52 -3.49
N ASP A 132 11.59 7.31 -3.99
CA ASP A 132 10.62 8.35 -4.29
C ASP A 132 9.33 8.14 -3.49
N GLY A 133 8.51 9.19 -3.35
CA GLY A 133 7.19 9.08 -2.70
C GLY A 133 6.08 8.77 -3.70
N CYS A 134 5.38 7.65 -3.54
CA CYS A 134 4.25 7.24 -4.36
C CYS A 134 2.93 7.63 -3.71
N PHE A 135 1.96 8.03 -4.53
CA PHE A 135 0.57 8.24 -4.15
C PHE A 135 -0.28 7.52 -5.16
N PHE A 136 -1.16 6.63 -4.75
CA PHE A 136 -2.04 5.90 -5.66
C PHE A 136 -3.45 5.79 -5.11
N LYS A 137 -4.42 5.60 -6.01
CA LYS A 137 -5.82 5.37 -5.69
C LYS A 137 -6.23 4.00 -6.19
N LEU A 138 -6.80 3.19 -5.31
CA LEU A 138 -7.44 1.92 -5.65
C LEU A 138 -8.95 2.07 -5.58
N ASP A 139 -9.66 1.34 -6.44
CA ASP A 139 -11.09 1.15 -6.28
C ASP A 139 -11.42 0.41 -4.98
N GLY A 140 -12.67 0.51 -4.53
CA GLY A 140 -13.08 -0.10 -3.26
C GLY A 140 -12.95 -1.62 -3.17
N THR A 141 -12.75 -2.32 -4.29
CA THR A 141 -12.47 -3.78 -4.32
C THR A 141 -10.99 -4.10 -4.41
N CYS A 142 -10.12 -3.08 -4.50
CA CYS A 142 -8.67 -3.23 -4.71
C CYS A 142 -8.34 -4.03 -5.98
N SER A 143 -9.18 -3.92 -7.00
CA SER A 143 -9.06 -4.61 -8.28
C SER A 143 -8.45 -3.73 -9.36
N ASN A 144 -8.62 -2.41 -9.22
CA ASN A 144 -8.14 -1.45 -10.21
C ASN A 144 -7.38 -0.31 -9.55
N LEU A 145 -6.23 -0.03 -10.13
CA LEU A 145 -5.49 1.21 -9.91
C LEU A 145 -6.13 2.33 -10.74
N ILE A 146 -6.75 3.31 -10.06
CA ILE A 146 -7.53 4.38 -10.68
C ILE A 146 -6.65 5.58 -11.06
N PHE A 147 -5.74 5.99 -10.18
CA PHE A 147 -4.91 7.20 -10.36
C PHE A 147 -3.62 7.08 -9.54
N GLN A 148 -2.55 7.78 -9.96
CA GLN A 148 -1.38 7.97 -9.11
C GLN A 148 -0.49 9.17 -9.43
N TYR A 149 0.40 9.49 -8.48
CA TYR A 149 1.42 10.54 -8.51
C TYR A 149 2.72 10.07 -7.81
N LEU A 150 3.88 10.33 -8.40
CA LEU A 150 5.20 10.13 -7.78
C LEU A 150 5.80 11.51 -7.49
N SER A 151 6.18 11.80 -6.24
CA SER A 151 6.78 13.06 -5.83
C SER A 151 8.29 12.88 -5.62
N GLY A 152 9.11 13.56 -6.43
CA GLY A 152 10.57 13.57 -6.31
C GLY A 152 11.13 14.95 -5.92
N ARG A 153 11.62 15.06 -4.66
CA ARG A 153 12.76 15.85 -4.11
C ARG A 153 12.46 16.29 -2.67
N PHE A 154 12.92 15.52 -1.67
CA PHE A 154 13.34 16.11 -0.40
C PHE A 154 14.81 16.48 -0.54
N ARG A 155 15.09 17.74 -0.90
CA ARG A 155 16.39 18.36 -0.66
C ARG A 155 16.25 19.24 0.58
N GLY A 156 16.83 18.78 1.69
CA GLY A 156 17.27 19.67 2.77
C GLY A 156 18.52 20.44 2.36
#